data_AF-Q8WM53-F1
#
_entry.id   AF-Q8WM53-F1
#
_cell.length_a   1.000
_cell.length_b   1.000
_cell.length_c   1.000
_cell.angle_alpha   90.00
_cell.angle_beta   90.00
_cell.angle_gamma   90.00
#
_symmetry.space_group_name_H-M   'P 1'
#
loop_
_entity.id
_entity.type
_entity.pdbx_description
1 polymer ?
#
loop_
_entity_poly.entity_id
_entity_poly.type
_entity_poly.pdbx_seq_one_letter_code
_entity_poly.pdbx_strand_id
1 'polypeptide(L)'
;TEKVRLVERYIYNRQQYVMFDSEVGHYVGFTPFGEKQARHWNSSPARLKYMRAAVDTLCRYNYEVFRPFTVERRVPPSVSISLVPPSSSQPGPGRLLCSVMD
;
A
#
# COMPACT_ATOMS: atom_id res chain seq x y z
N THR A 1 1.90 18.44 9.97
CA THR A 1 2.75 17.27 9.68
C THR A 1 1.94 16.26 8.88
N GLU A 2 2.55 15.57 7.92
CA GLU A 2 1.84 14.49 7.19
C GLU A 2 1.36 13.41 8.16
N LYS A 3 0.11 12.98 7.97
CA LYS A 3 -0.52 11.92 8.76
C LYS A 3 0.03 10.56 8.30
N VAL A 4 0.86 9.94 9.12
CA VAL A 4 1.48 8.63 8.86
C VAL A 4 0.83 7.59 9.77
N ARG A 5 0.48 6.44 9.20
CA ARG A 5 -0.12 5.31 9.93
C ARG A 5 0.63 4.02 9.59
N LEU A 6 1.09 3.33 10.62
CA LEU A 6 1.69 2.00 10.49
C LEU A 6 0.59 0.95 10.67
N VAL A 7 0.48 0.04 9.70
CA VAL A 7 -0.40 -1.13 9.80
C VAL A 7 0.42 -2.38 9.51
N GLU A 8 0.53 -3.26 10.50
CA GLU A 8 1.17 -4.57 10.36
C GLU A 8 0.08 -5.63 10.31
N ARG A 9 0.00 -6.41 9.22
CA ARG A 9 -1.02 -7.44 9.00
C ARG A 9 -0.38 -8.82 8.97
N TYR A 10 -0.91 -9.74 9.75
CA TYR A 10 -0.53 -11.14 9.73
C TYR A 10 -1.61 -11.94 9.03
N ILE A 11 -1.24 -12.58 7.93
CA ILE A 11 -2.15 -13.26 7.01
C ILE A 11 -1.70 -14.71 6.87
N TYR A 12 -2.65 -15.63 7.02
CA TYR A 12 -2.46 -17.04 6.68
C TYR A 12 -3.44 -17.40 5.56
N ASN A 13 -2.93 -17.99 4.47
CA ASN A 13 -3.65 -18.12 3.20
C ASN A 13 -4.17 -16.76 2.70
N ARG A 14 -5.49 -16.57 2.72
CA ARG A 14 -6.17 -15.31 2.37
C ARG A 14 -6.93 -14.71 3.54
N GLN A 15 -6.64 -15.16 4.76
CA GLN A 15 -7.30 -14.73 5.99
C GLN A 15 -6.31 -13.97 6.88
N GLN A 16 -6.60 -12.69 7.10
CA GLN A 16 -5.93 -11.93 8.14
C GLN A 16 -6.34 -12.47 9.50
N TYR A 17 -5.37 -12.86 10.33
CA TYR A 17 -5.65 -13.38 11.67
C TYR A 17 -5.25 -12.41 12.79
N VAL A 18 -4.23 -11.56 12.60
CA VAL A 18 -3.85 -10.50 13.56
C VAL A 18 -3.48 -9.21 12.81
N MET A 19 -3.72 -8.05 13.42
CA MET A 19 -3.23 -6.76 12.94
C MET A 19 -2.74 -5.89 14.09
N PHE A 20 -1.66 -5.14 13.89
CA PHE A 20 -1.35 -3.94 14.66
C PHE A 20 -1.69 -2.71 13.83
N ASP A 21 -2.32 -1.73 14.47
CA ASP A 21 -2.61 -0.44 13.87
C ASP A 21 -2.11 0.64 14.82
N SER A 22 -1.26 1.55 14.33
CA SER A 22 -0.69 2.61 15.15
C SER A 22 -1.73 3.57 15.72
N GLU A 23 -2.89 3.73 15.05
CA GLU A 23 -3.99 4.56 15.60
C GLU A 23 -4.69 3.86 16.78
N VAL A 24 -4.68 2.52 16.82
CA VAL A 24 -5.25 1.70 17.91
C VAL A 24 -4.21 1.43 19.00
N GLY A 25 -2.93 1.35 18.63
CA GLY A 25 -1.79 1.21 19.52
C GLY A 25 -1.58 -0.18 20.13
N HIS A 26 -2.28 -1.22 19.67
CA HIS A 26 -2.12 -2.61 20.11
C HIS A 26 -2.59 -3.61 19.04
N TYR A 27 -2.28 -4.89 19.23
CA TYR A 27 -2.67 -5.96 18.32
C TYR A 27 -4.14 -6.37 18.53
N VAL A 28 -4.85 -6.58 17.43
CA VAL A 28 -6.23 -7.08 17.37
C VAL A 28 -6.26 -8.40 16.60
N GLY A 29 -6.90 -9.41 17.18
CA GLY A 29 -7.11 -10.72 16.56
C GLY A 29 -8.46 -10.79 15.82
N PHE A 30 -8.49 -11.44 14.67
CA PHE A 30 -9.69 -11.58 13.80
C PHE A 30 -10.19 -13.03 13.70
N THR A 31 -9.47 -13.97 14.32
CA THR A 31 -9.82 -15.38 14.41
C THR A 31 -9.52 -15.87 15.81
N PRO A 32 -10.05 -17.03 16.24
CA PRO A 32 -9.72 -17.58 17.56
C PRO A 32 -8.22 -17.79 17.80
N PHE A 33 -7.49 -18.17 16.74
CA PHE A 33 -6.03 -18.23 16.79
C PHE A 33 -5.43 -16.82 16.91
N GLY A 34 -5.92 -15.88 16.09
CA GLY A 34 -5.50 -14.50 16.14
C GLY A 34 -5.68 -13.81 17.49
N GLU A 35 -6.78 -14.05 18.19
CA GLU A 35 -7.01 -13.51 19.53
C GLU A 35 -6.02 -14.04 20.57
N LYS A 36 -5.61 -15.31 20.46
CA LYS A 36 -4.55 -15.89 21.31
C LYS A 36 -3.22 -15.18 21.06
N GLN A 37 -2.86 -14.99 19.79
CA GLN A 37 -1.63 -14.31 19.40
C GLN A 37 -1.64 -12.83 19.81
N ALA A 38 -2.74 -12.11 19.57
CA ALA A 38 -2.89 -10.71 19.95
C ALA A 38 -2.74 -10.52 21.47
N ARG A 39 -3.37 -11.39 22.28
CA ARG A 39 -3.19 -11.36 23.76
C ARG A 39 -1.73 -11.57 24.15
N HIS A 40 -1.07 -12.58 23.59
CA HIS A 40 0.34 -12.86 23.87
C HIS A 40 1.27 -11.72 23.47
N TRP A 41 1.02 -11.05 22.34
CA TRP A 41 1.86 -9.93 21.90
C TRP A 41 1.57 -8.64 22.68
N ASN A 42 0.30 -8.41 23.03
CA ASN A 42 -0.09 -7.26 23.85
C ASN A 42 0.43 -7.36 25.29
N SER A 43 0.74 -8.56 25.79
CA SER A 43 1.35 -8.72 27.13
C SER A 43 2.83 -8.33 27.18
N SER A 44 3.45 -7.93 26.06
CA SER A 44 4.84 -7.44 26.02
C SER A 44 4.90 -5.91 25.85
N PRO A 45 5.21 -5.15 26.93
CA PRO A 45 5.32 -3.69 26.84
C PRO A 45 6.43 -3.23 25.89
N ALA A 46 7.54 -3.97 25.84
CA ALA A 46 8.66 -3.66 24.96
C ALA A 46 8.24 -3.74 23.47
N ARG A 47 7.48 -4.78 23.11
CA ARG A 47 6.94 -4.93 21.74
C ARG A 47 5.99 -3.79 21.39
N LEU A 48 5.02 -3.48 22.26
CA LEU A 48 4.06 -2.40 22.00
C LEU A 48 4.76 -1.04 21.88
N LYS A 49 5.76 -0.76 22.72
CA LYS A 49 6.57 0.47 22.62
C LYS A 49 7.29 0.56 21.28
N TYR A 50 7.93 -0.52 20.85
CA TYR A 50 8.59 -0.59 19.55
C TYR A 50 7.63 -0.32 18.39
N MET A 51 6.49 -1.04 18.36
CA MET A 51 5.51 -0.90 17.27
C MET A 51 4.86 0.48 17.22
N ARG A 52 4.61 1.12 18.37
CA ARG A 52 4.11 2.51 18.41
C ARG A 52 5.14 3.51 17.89
N ALA A 53 6.42 3.31 18.20
CA ALA A 53 7.50 4.18 17.73
C ALA A 53 7.82 3.99 16.24
N ALA A 54 7.51 2.82 15.66
CA ALA A 54 7.81 2.51 14.27
C ALA A 54 7.12 3.43 13.24
N VAL A 55 6.06 4.15 13.62
CA VAL A 55 5.49 5.21 12.76
C VAL A 55 6.54 6.26 12.41
N ASP A 56 7.34 6.68 13.38
CA ASP A 56 8.35 7.71 13.15
C ASP A 56 9.70 7.10 12.75
N THR A 57 10.12 6.03 13.43
CA THR A 57 11.45 5.44 13.20
C THR A 57 11.56 4.63 11.91
N LEU A 58 10.44 4.12 11.39
CA LEU A 58 10.40 3.33 10.15
C LEU A 58 9.64 4.09 9.06
N CYS A 59 8.36 4.39 9.25
CA CYS A 59 7.54 4.93 8.17
C CYS A 59 7.98 6.34 7.77
N ARG A 60 8.04 7.28 8.73
CA ARG A 60 8.44 8.66 8.46
C ARG A 60 9.90 8.73 8.01
N TYR A 61 10.79 8.01 8.69
CA TYR A 61 12.20 7.91 8.29
C TYR A 61 12.36 7.46 6.83
N ASN A 62 11.76 6.32 6.46
CA ASN A 62 11.85 5.83 5.08
C ASN A 62 11.16 6.78 4.11
N TYR A 63 10.02 7.37 4.47
CA TYR A 63 9.38 8.34 3.59
C TYR A 63 10.35 9.46 3.24
N GLU A 64 11.02 10.08 4.22
CA GLU A 64 11.99 11.14 3.94
C GLU A 64 13.20 10.68 3.13
N VAL A 65 13.76 9.50 3.44
CA VAL A 65 14.91 8.94 2.72
C VAL A 65 14.57 8.60 1.26
N PHE A 66 13.39 8.02 1.03
CA PHE A 66 12.98 7.50 -0.27
C PHE A 66 12.17 8.51 -1.11
N ARG A 67 11.74 9.63 -0.52
CA ARG A 67 10.93 10.69 -1.17
C ARG A 67 11.44 11.07 -2.57
N PRO A 68 12.75 11.36 -2.78
CA PRO A 68 13.23 11.92 -4.05
C PRO A 68 13.07 10.98 -5.26
N PHE A 69 13.03 9.67 -5.03
CA PHE A 69 13.01 8.66 -6.09
C PHE A 69 11.78 7.75 -6.06
N THR A 70 10.84 8.00 -5.14
CA THR A 70 9.52 7.36 -5.11
C THR A 70 8.42 8.37 -5.37
N VAL A 71 8.20 9.32 -4.46
CA VAL A 71 7.12 10.31 -4.52
C VAL A 71 7.41 11.38 -5.57
N GLU A 72 8.65 11.87 -5.61
CA GLU A 72 9.04 12.98 -6.49
C GLU A 72 9.52 12.49 -7.87
N ARG A 73 9.60 11.18 -8.07
CA ARG A 73 10.03 10.58 -9.34
C ARG A 73 9.04 10.90 -10.46
N ARG A 74 9.56 11.45 -11.55
CA ARG A 74 8.80 11.74 -12.78
C ARG A 74 9.46 11.01 -13.95
N VAL A 75 8.66 10.33 -14.77
CA VAL A 75 9.09 9.69 -16.02
C VAL A 75 8.26 10.27 -17.16
N PRO A 76 8.89 10.79 -18.24
CA PRO A 76 8.16 11.23 -19.41
C PRO A 76 7.48 10.02 -20.09
N PRO A 77 6.18 10.12 -20.45
CA PRO A 77 5.51 9.05 -21.14
C PRO A 77 5.97 8.96 -22.61
N SER A 78 5.89 7.76 -23.17
CA SER A 78 6.02 7.53 -24.61
C SER A 78 4.65 7.63 -25.27
N VAL A 79 4.54 8.44 -26.33
CA VAL A 79 3.28 8.68 -27.05
C VAL A 79 3.40 8.26 -28.51
N SER A 80 2.45 7.47 -28.99
CA SER A 80 2.31 7.13 -30.40
C SER A 80 0.88 7.29 -30.89
N ILE A 81 0.73 7.77 -32.13
CA ILE A 81 -0.57 7.94 -32.79
C ILE A 81 -0.64 6.95 -33.94
N SER A 82 -1.69 6.14 -33.98
CA SER A 82 -1.94 5.16 -35.04
C SER A 82 -3.40 5.23 -35.51
N LEU A 83 -3.67 4.78 -36.74
CA LEU A 83 -5.04 4.62 -37.22
C LEU A 83 -5.65 3.37 -36.60
N VAL A 84 -6.89 3.49 -36.11
CA VAL A 84 -7.66 2.33 -35.68
C VAL A 84 -8.11 1.56 -36.93
N PRO A 85 -7.80 0.26 -37.06
CA PRO A 85 -8.25 -0.54 -38.18
C PRO A 85 -9.78 -0.53 -38.28
N PRO A 86 -10.37 -0.36 -39.48
CA PRO A 86 -11.81 -0.40 -39.64
C PRO A 86 -12.36 -1.78 -39.27
N SER A 87 -13.43 -1.82 -38.45
CA SER A 87 -14.14 -3.05 -38.11
C SER A 87 -15.61 -2.94 -38.50
N SER A 88 -16.23 -4.07 -38.86
CA SER A 88 -17.67 -4.14 -39.16
C SER A 88 -18.56 -3.74 -37.97
N SER A 89 -18.00 -3.79 -36.76
CA SER A 89 -18.65 -3.41 -35.50
C SER A 89 -18.58 -1.91 -35.17
N GLN A 90 -17.78 -1.11 -35.89
CA GLN A 90 -17.71 0.35 -35.74
C GLN A 90 -17.78 1.04 -37.11
N PRO A 91 -18.96 1.05 -37.77
CA PRO A 91 -19.17 1.83 -38.98
C PRO A 91 -19.13 3.34 -38.63
N GLY A 92 -18.07 4.04 -39.05
CA GLY A 92 -17.88 5.46 -38.78
C GLY A 92 -16.60 6.01 -39.43
N PRO A 93 -16.37 7.34 -39.40
CA PRO A 93 -15.13 7.93 -39.91
C PRO A 93 -13.90 7.37 -39.17
N GLY A 94 -12.77 7.25 -39.88
CA GLY A 94 -11.54 6.68 -39.33
C GLY A 94 -11.14 7.32 -38.00
N ARG A 95 -10.82 6.48 -37.01
CA ARG A 95 -10.41 6.93 -35.66
C ARG A 95 -8.90 6.87 -35.52
N LEU A 96 -8.33 7.76 -34.71
CA LEU A 96 -6.93 7.70 -34.29
C LEU A 96 -6.85 7.14 -32.86
N LEU A 97 -5.90 6.24 -32.62
CA LEU A 97 -5.51 5.76 -31.31
C LEU A 97 -4.29 6.54 -30.85
N CYS A 98 -4.42 7.21 -29.71
CA CYS A 98 -3.30 7.77 -28.96
C CYS A 98 -2.91 6.77 -27.87
N SER A 99 -1.80 6.08 -28.06
CA SER A 99 -1.24 5.17 -27.06
C SER A 99 -0.24 5.92 -26.19
N VAL A 100 -0.50 5.92 -24.88
CA VAL A 100 0.37 6.52 -23.87
C VAL A 100 0.91 5.39 -23.01
N MET A 101 2.22 5.22 -23.01
CA MET A 101 2.94 4.23 -22.20
C MET A 101 3.78 4.95 -21.16
N ASP A 102 3.87 4.37 -19.96
CA ASP A 102 4.73 4.83 -18.87
C ASP A 102 6.22 4.53 -19.11
#